data_AF-A0A512NLG5-F1
#
_entry.id   AF-A0A512NLG5-F1
#
_cell.length_a   1.000
_cell.length_b   1.000
_cell.length_c   1.000
_cell.angle_alpha   90.00
_cell.angle_beta   90.00
_cell.angle_gamma   90.00
#
_symmetry.space_group_name_H-M   'P 1'
#
loop_
_entity.id
_entity.type
_entity.pdbx_description
1 polymer ?
#
loop_
_entity_poly.entity_id
_entity_poly.type
_entity_poly.pdbx_seq_one_letter_code
_entity_poly.pdbx_strand_id
1 'polypeptide(L)'
;MDECSAPHLVVARLPSQVVGTEFQAVNTRVTQLMLARLFKTLPLQGRFAISVERSRGRTEVMCGFEHASDAEEAAKAVGACGVAAYEGWASQRAFDLDGKKESRLAEAGMRRPQQSRL
;
A
#
# COMPACT_ATOMS: atom_id res chain seq x y z
N MET A 1 -13.87 -27.68 -6.27
CA MET A 1 -12.56 -27.26 -5.73
C MET A 1 -12.45 -25.81 -6.09
N ASP A 2 -12.67 -24.91 -5.15
CA ASP A 2 -12.39 -23.50 -5.37
C ASP A 2 -10.88 -23.36 -5.58
N GLU A 3 -10.45 -23.11 -6.81
CA GLU A 3 -9.12 -22.59 -7.08
C GLU A 3 -9.05 -21.23 -6.36
N CYS A 4 -8.53 -21.22 -5.12
CA CYS A 4 -8.20 -20.00 -4.41
C CYS A 4 -7.19 -19.24 -5.27
N SER A 5 -7.68 -18.34 -6.13
CA SER A 5 -6.85 -17.47 -6.94
C SER A 5 -5.86 -16.77 -6.01
N ALA A 6 -4.57 -16.82 -6.37
CA ALA A 6 -3.54 -16.18 -5.57
C ALA A 6 -3.84 -14.66 -5.44
N PRO A 7 -3.61 -14.06 -4.26
CA PRO A 7 -3.96 -12.66 -4.01
C PRO A 7 -3.02 -11.70 -4.75
N HIS A 8 -3.39 -10.42 -4.77
CA HIS A 8 -2.67 -9.35 -5.46
C HIS A 8 -2.03 -8.38 -4.45
N LEU A 9 -0.81 -7.92 -4.73
CA LEU A 9 0.00 -7.16 -3.77
C LEU A 9 0.26 -5.73 -4.25
N VAL A 10 0.10 -4.77 -3.34
CA VAL A 10 0.65 -3.41 -3.46
C VAL A 10 1.62 -3.18 -2.31
N VAL A 11 2.86 -2.83 -2.63
CA VAL A 11 3.95 -2.64 -1.66
C VAL A 11 4.29 -1.17 -1.53
N ALA A 12 4.21 -0.64 -0.31
CA ALA A 12 4.84 0.63 0.03
C ALA A 12 6.27 0.36 0.51
N ARG A 13 7.27 0.97 -0.12
CA ARG A 13 8.67 0.90 0.27
C ARG A 13 9.02 2.14 1.08
N LEU A 14 9.40 1.95 2.33
CA LEU A 14 9.74 3.05 3.21
C LEU A 14 11.25 3.30 3.12
N PRO A 15 11.70 4.55 3.28
CA PRO A 15 13.12 4.89 3.17
C PRO A 15 13.96 4.05 4.15
N SER A 16 15.17 3.69 3.71
CA SER A 16 16.12 2.93 4.52
C SER A 16 16.47 3.70 5.79
N GLN A 17 16.45 3.01 6.94
CA GLN A 17 16.67 3.60 8.26
C GLN A 17 18.13 3.99 8.55
N VAL A 18 19.00 3.92 7.54
CA VAL A 18 20.44 4.23 7.66
C VAL A 18 20.71 5.52 6.90
N VAL A 19 20.69 6.65 7.61
CA VAL A 19 21.29 7.91 7.18
C VAL A 19 22.35 8.25 8.24
N GLY A 20 23.61 7.91 7.97
CA GLY A 20 24.70 8.08 8.95
C GLY A 20 24.56 7.15 10.18
N THR A 21 24.73 7.71 11.38
CA THR A 21 24.65 6.99 12.68
C THR A 21 23.28 7.09 13.37
N GLU A 22 22.31 7.80 12.79
CA GLU A 22 21.02 8.05 13.43
C GLU A 22 19.91 7.17 12.84
N PHE A 23 19.21 6.45 13.71
CA PHE A 23 18.10 5.59 13.32
C PHE A 23 16.82 6.44 13.25
N GLN A 24 16.41 6.83 12.04
CA GLN A 24 15.12 7.52 11.89
C GLN A 24 14.00 6.48 12.03
N ALA A 25 13.24 6.56 13.13
CA ALA A 25 12.13 5.66 13.39
C ALA A 25 11.00 5.95 12.38
N VAL A 26 10.96 5.16 11.31
CA VAL A 26 9.84 5.14 10.39
C VAL A 26 8.60 4.64 11.13
N ASN A 27 7.57 5.49 11.26
CA ASN A 27 6.35 5.13 11.97
C ASN A 27 5.44 4.27 11.10
N THR A 28 5.80 3.00 10.95
CA THR A 28 5.06 2.03 10.13
C THR A 28 3.60 1.90 10.55
N ARG A 29 3.29 2.14 11.83
CA ARG A 29 1.92 2.09 12.33
C ARG A 29 1.07 3.23 11.77
N VAL A 30 1.62 4.43 11.70
CA VAL A 30 0.96 5.59 11.07
C VAL A 30 0.74 5.31 9.58
N THR A 31 1.76 4.81 8.88
CA THR A 31 1.64 4.44 7.46
C THR A 31 0.54 3.39 7.23
N GLN A 32 0.49 2.33 8.04
CA GLN A 32 -0.57 1.31 7.95
C GLN A 32 -1.97 1.92 8.14
N LEU A 33 -2.14 2.77 9.15
CA LEU A 33 -3.43 3.42 9.43
C LEU A 33 -3.84 4.38 8.32
N MET A 34 -2.89 5.13 7.76
CA MET A 34 -3.11 6.02 6.62
C MET A 34 -3.58 5.22 5.40
N LEU A 35 -2.86 4.16 5.02
CA LEU A 35 -3.22 3.32 3.88
C LEU A 35 -4.56 2.62 4.09
N ALA A 36 -4.82 2.10 5.30
CA ALA A 36 -6.11 1.51 5.64
C ALA A 36 -7.26 2.51 5.50
N ARG A 37 -7.07 3.78 5.90
CA ARG A 37 -8.07 4.84 5.74
C ARG A 37 -8.28 5.18 4.27
N LEU A 38 -7.20 5.36 3.51
CA LEU A 38 -7.26 5.63 2.07
C LEU A 38 -8.02 4.53 1.34
N PHE A 39 -7.65 3.26 1.53
CA PHE A 39 -8.30 2.14 0.84
C PHE A 39 -9.77 1.97 1.21
N LYS A 40 -10.17 2.31 2.43
CA LYS A 40 -11.58 2.36 2.83
C LYS A 40 -12.39 3.46 2.14
N THR A 41 -11.76 4.45 1.53
CA THR A 41 -12.45 5.48 0.71
C THR A 41 -12.58 5.10 -0.76
N LEU A 42 -11.88 4.05 -1.21
CA LEU A 42 -11.92 3.59 -2.59
C LEU A 42 -13.09 2.60 -2.79
N PRO A 43 -13.63 2.51 -4.02
CA PRO A 43 -14.70 1.57 -4.35
C PRO A 43 -14.16 0.14 -4.53
N LEU A 44 -13.53 -0.43 -3.50
CA LEU A 44 -13.00 -1.79 -3.50
C LEU A 44 -14.14 -2.81 -3.31
N GLN A 45 -14.05 -3.95 -3.99
CA GLN A 45 -15.10 -4.97 -4.00
C GLN A 45 -14.84 -6.09 -2.98
N GLY A 46 -13.58 -6.48 -2.83
CA GLY A 46 -13.14 -7.61 -2.02
C GLY A 46 -12.44 -7.22 -0.73
N ARG A 47 -11.88 -8.22 -0.04
CA ARG A 47 -11.13 -8.00 1.20
C ARG A 47 -9.72 -7.52 0.88
N PHE A 48 -9.17 -6.74 1.82
CA PHE A 48 -7.76 -6.40 1.84
C PHE A 48 -7.16 -6.54 3.24
N ALA A 49 -5.85 -6.78 3.30
CA ALA A 49 -5.08 -6.87 4.53
C ALA A 49 -3.79 -6.04 4.41
N ILE A 50 -3.30 -5.52 5.53
CA ILE A 50 -2.07 -4.72 5.57
C ILE A 50 -1.14 -5.30 6.65
N SER A 51 0.10 -5.63 6.27
CA SER A 51 1.16 -6.06 7.19
C SER A 51 2.43 -5.24 6.99
N VAL A 52 3.38 -5.35 7.93
CA VAL A 52 4.71 -4.74 7.81
C VAL A 52 5.74 -5.84 7.71
N GLU A 53 6.55 -5.80 6.67
CA GLU A 53 7.68 -6.70 6.47
C GLU A 53 8.97 -5.91 6.68
N ARG A 54 9.91 -6.48 7.45
CA ARG A 54 11.22 -5.87 7.69
C ARG A 54 12.29 -6.86 7.27
N SER A 55 12.97 -6.58 6.17
CA SER A 55 14.01 -7.46 5.64
C SER A 55 15.23 -6.65 5.19
N ARG A 56 16.43 -7.09 5.62
CA ARG A 56 17.75 -6.59 5.18
C ARG A 56 17.85 -5.05 5.02
N GLY A 57 17.44 -4.31 6.04
CA GLY A 57 17.54 -2.83 6.06
C GLY A 57 16.46 -2.09 5.27
N ARG A 58 15.46 -2.80 4.74
CA ARG A 58 14.27 -2.23 4.12
C ARG A 58 13.05 -2.54 4.97
N THR A 59 12.21 -1.52 5.14
CA THR A 59 10.89 -1.67 5.74
C THR A 59 9.88 -1.50 4.63
N GLU A 60 9.04 -2.50 4.45
CA GLU A 60 7.97 -2.49 3.46
C GLU A 60 6.62 -2.68 4.15
N VAL A 61 5.60 -1.99 3.67
CA VAL A 61 4.21 -2.24 4.08
C VAL A 61 3.53 -3.00 2.94
N MET A 62 3.12 -4.23 3.24
CA MET A 62 2.48 -5.15 2.31
C MET A 62 0.96 -4.94 2.37
N CYS A 63 0.35 -4.59 1.25
CA CYS A 63 -1.11 -4.46 1.13
C CYS A 63 -1.63 -5.54 0.19
N GLY A 64 -2.21 -6.61 0.74
CA GLY A 64 -2.77 -7.72 -0.03
C GLY A 64 -4.24 -7.51 -0.33
N PHE A 65 -4.67 -7.84 -1.54
CA PHE A 65 -6.03 -7.71 -2.05
C PHE A 65 -6.50 -9.02 -2.66
N GLU A 66 -7.77 -9.33 -2.46
CA GLU A 66 -8.42 -10.52 -3.03
C GLU A 66 -8.58 -10.43 -4.55
N HIS A 67 -8.92 -9.23 -5.06
CA HIS A 67 -9.19 -9.03 -6.49
C HIS A 67 -8.12 -8.17 -7.18
N ALA A 68 -7.81 -8.52 -8.44
CA ALA A 68 -6.87 -7.78 -9.27
C ALA A 68 -7.27 -6.32 -9.48
N SER A 69 -8.56 -6.07 -9.69
CA SER A 69 -9.13 -4.73 -9.89
C SER A 69 -8.95 -3.84 -8.66
N ASP A 70 -9.11 -4.41 -7.46
CA ASP A 70 -8.93 -3.66 -6.21
C ASP A 70 -7.47 -3.28 -6.00
N ALA A 71 -6.54 -4.19 -6.30
CA ALA A 71 -5.12 -3.90 -6.26
C ALA A 71 -4.71 -2.84 -7.31
N GLU A 72 -5.35 -2.84 -8.48
CA GLU A 72 -5.13 -1.82 -9.51
C GLU A 72 -5.64 -0.44 -9.07
N GLU A 73 -6.83 -0.38 -8.50
CA GLU A 73 -7.42 0.87 -8.00
C GLU A 73 -6.60 1.44 -6.83
N ALA A 74 -6.21 0.59 -5.89
CA ALA A 74 -5.31 0.96 -4.81
C ALA A 74 -3.96 1.47 -5.34
N ALA A 75 -3.40 0.80 -6.35
CA ALA A 75 -2.14 1.21 -6.97
C ALA A 75 -2.25 2.56 -7.68
N LYS A 76 -3.36 2.85 -8.37
CA LYS A 76 -3.61 4.17 -8.98
C LYS A 76 -3.64 5.25 -7.90
N ALA A 77 -4.37 5.02 -6.81
CA ALA A 77 -4.50 5.98 -5.71
C ALA A 77 -3.15 6.34 -5.06
N VAL A 78 -2.22 5.39 -4.97
CA VAL A 78 -0.89 5.61 -4.37
C VAL A 78 0.21 5.85 -5.41
N GLY A 79 -0.12 5.85 -6.71
CA GLY A 79 0.86 5.95 -7.79
C GLY A 79 1.93 4.85 -7.73
N ALA A 80 1.50 3.59 -7.65
CA ALA A 80 2.36 2.41 -7.70
C ALA A 80 2.44 1.84 -9.12
N CYS A 81 3.61 1.27 -9.45
CA CYS A 81 3.89 0.68 -10.75
C CYS A 81 4.04 -0.84 -10.64
N GLY A 82 3.75 -1.57 -11.73
CA GLY A 82 3.94 -3.02 -11.79
C GLY A 82 5.40 -3.43 -11.62
N VAL A 83 5.64 -4.49 -10.84
CA VAL A 83 6.96 -5.08 -10.61
C VAL A 83 6.85 -6.61 -10.63
N ALA A 84 7.98 -7.31 -10.67
CA ALA A 84 8.00 -8.76 -10.50
C ALA A 84 7.35 -9.14 -9.17
N ALA A 85 6.45 -10.13 -9.20
CA ALA A 85 5.74 -10.59 -8.02
C ALA A 85 6.59 -11.51 -7.16
N TYR A 86 6.50 -11.34 -5.85
CA TYR A 86 6.97 -12.34 -4.89
C TYR A 86 6.23 -13.67 -5.08
N GLU A 87 6.90 -14.77 -4.75
CA GLU A 87 6.32 -16.10 -4.79
C GLU A 87 5.01 -16.17 -3.97
N GLY A 88 3.99 -16.83 -4.51
CA GLY A 88 2.67 -16.93 -3.88
C GLY A 88 1.71 -15.76 -4.15
N TRP A 89 2.14 -14.71 -4.87
CA TRP A 89 1.28 -13.59 -5.27
C TRP A 89 1.00 -13.60 -6.78
N ALA A 90 -0.26 -13.37 -7.16
CA ALA A 90 -0.66 -13.32 -8.57
C ALA A 90 -0.11 -12.08 -9.30
N SER A 91 0.03 -10.96 -8.60
CA SER A 91 0.63 -9.73 -9.16
C SER A 91 1.21 -8.87 -8.05
N GLN A 92 2.21 -8.04 -8.39
CA GLN A 92 2.77 -7.06 -7.47
C GLN A 92 2.90 -5.69 -8.12
N ARG A 93 2.61 -4.67 -7.33
CA ARG A 93 2.90 -3.27 -7.63
C ARG A 93 3.66 -2.67 -6.47
N ALA A 94 4.54 -1.71 -6.75
CA ALA A 94 5.34 -1.06 -5.71
C ALA A 94 5.41 0.45 -5.90
N PHE A 95 5.55 1.16 -4.79
CA PHE A 95 5.84 2.58 -4.76
C PHE A 95 6.74 2.92 -3.58
N ASP A 96 7.58 3.93 -3.75
CA ASP A 96 8.36 4.49 -2.65
C ASP A 96 7.49 5.50 -1.88
N LEU A 97 7.51 5.41 -0.56
CA LEU A 97 6.78 6.26 0.36
C LEU A 97 7.76 7.14 1.16
N ASP A 98 8.07 8.30 0.60
CA ASP A 98 8.80 9.36 1.30
C ASP A 98 7.85 10.27 2.11
N GLY A 99 8.41 11.17 2.92
CA GLY A 99 7.60 12.07 3.76
C GLY A 99 6.69 13.03 2.97
N LYS A 100 7.05 13.38 1.73
CA LYS A 100 6.22 14.24 0.87
C LYS A 100 5.01 13.48 0.34
N LYS A 101 5.21 12.24 -0.08
CA LYS A 101 4.14 11.35 -0.56
C LYS A 101 3.23 10.92 0.58
N GLU A 102 3.78 10.65 1.76
CA GLU A 102 3.01 10.38 2.98
C GLU A 102 2.05 11.53 3.28
N SER A 103 2.56 12.77 3.31
CA SER A 103 1.73 13.96 3.54
C SER A 103 0.57 14.08 2.54
N ARG A 104 0.83 13.88 1.24
CA ARG A 104 -0.22 13.90 0.20
C ARG A 104 -1.26 12.81 0.37
N LEU A 105 -0.85 11.58 0.67
CA LEU A 105 -1.76 10.45 0.82
C LEU A 105 -2.60 10.58 2.10
N ALA A 106 -2.03 11.14 3.17
CA ALA A 106 -2.75 11.45 4.40
C ALA A 106 -3.88 12.46 4.14
N GLU A 107 -3.62 13.51 3.37
CA GLU A 107 -4.65 14.46 2.95
C GLU A 107 -5.72 13.80 2.08
N ALA A 108 -5.33 12.97 1.11
CA ALA A 108 -6.26 12.26 0.23
C ALA A 108 -7.21 11.35 1.02
N GLY A 109 -6.70 10.60 2.00
CA GLY A 109 -7.52 9.76 2.87
C GLY A 109 -8.41 10.52 3.87
N MET A 110 -8.16 11.83 4.09
CA MET A 110 -9.00 12.71 4.91
C MET A 110 -10.09 13.42 4.10
N ARG A 111 -9.91 13.62 2.80
CA ARG A 111 -10.96 14.15 1.92
C ARG A 111 -11.99 13.05 1.69
N ARG A 112 -13.20 13.21 2.25
CA ARG A 112 -14.35 12.36 1.87
C ARG A 112 -14.48 12.38 0.35
N PRO A 113 -14.83 11.27 -0.33
CA PRO A 113 -15.12 11.32 -1.75
C PRO A 113 -16.23 12.35 -1.94
N GLN A 114 -15.92 13.44 -2.62
CA GLN A 114 -16.92 14.39 -3.07
C GLN A 114 -17.70 13.63 -4.15
N GLN A 115 -18.76 12.94 -3.72
CA GLN A 115 -19.70 12.30 -4.62
C GLN A 115 -20.28 13.41 -5.50
N SER A 116 -19.82 13.47 -6.75
CA SER A 116 -20.56 14.10 -7.83
C SER A 116 -21.84 13.29 -8.00
N ARG A 117 -22.88 13.64 -7.24
CA ARG A 117 -24.25 13.31 -7.61
C ARG A 117 -24.55 14.10 -8.88
N LEU A 118 -24.61 13.38 -10.00
CA LEU A 118 -25.45 13.75 -11.14
C LEU A 118 -26.81 13.08 -10.94
#